data_AF-A0A1R1CPI4-F1
#
_entry.id   AF-A0A1R1CPI4-F1
#
_cell.length_a   1.000
_cell.length_b   1.000
_cell.length_c   1.000
_cell.angle_alpha   90.00
_cell.angle_beta   90.00
_cell.angle_gamma   90.00
#
_symmetry.space_group_name_H-M   'P 1'
#
loop_
_entity.id
_entity.type
_entity.pdbx_description
1 polymer ?
#
loop_
_entity_poly.entity_id
_entity_poly.type
_entity_poly.pdbx_seq_one_letter_code
_entity_poly.pdbx_strand_id
1 'polypeptide(L)'
;MRGRAFLIIAVALASLLLLNACKATVTDTVTEQQMMGMEKPSEALKRVIVETDGMLADGYGSPHPFGLNEEVLVDFDFYDSSGISRGDVVVFKTRNNTDQQTDIARIVALPGETVTIKKGTVYINGNKLDTFYGKDTSSDNNDSLAAVTLKANEYYILADIRWRGMNDSQSTRAGFQKDEILGKVVGYEKK
;
A
#
# COMPACT_ATOMS: atom_id res chain seq x y z
N MET A 1 -55.97 -50.88 -34.15
CA MET A 1 -54.81 -51.44 -33.39
C MET A 1 -53.63 -50.51 -33.64
N ARG A 2 -53.36 -49.57 -32.73
CA ARG A 2 -52.27 -49.59 -31.73
C ARG A 2 -50.86 -49.53 -32.36
N GLY A 3 -50.15 -48.43 -32.10
CA GLY A 3 -48.70 -48.34 -32.30
C GLY A 3 -48.18 -46.90 -32.37
N ARG A 4 -48.16 -46.19 -31.22
CA ARG A 4 -47.46 -44.91 -31.05
C ARG A 4 -45.95 -45.16 -31.02
N ALA A 5 -45.15 -44.37 -31.75
CA ALA A 5 -43.72 -44.23 -31.50
C ALA A 5 -43.43 -42.76 -31.18
N PHE A 6 -43.09 -42.52 -29.91
CA PHE A 6 -42.58 -41.25 -29.40
C PHE A 6 -41.15 -41.06 -29.90
N LEU A 7 -40.84 -39.91 -30.49
CA LEU A 7 -39.47 -39.44 -30.66
C LEU A 7 -39.26 -38.26 -29.71
N ILE A 8 -38.52 -38.52 -28.63
CA ILE A 8 -38.14 -37.57 -27.61
C ILE A 8 -37.02 -36.69 -28.20
N ILE A 9 -37.29 -35.41 -28.40
CA ILE A 9 -36.27 -34.42 -28.77
C ILE A 9 -35.49 -34.10 -27.48
N ALA A 10 -34.22 -34.51 -27.45
CA ALA A 10 -33.30 -34.19 -26.37
C ALA A 10 -32.98 -32.68 -26.39
N VAL A 11 -33.40 -31.96 -25.35
CA VAL A 11 -33.02 -30.57 -25.11
C VAL A 11 -31.61 -30.58 -24.52
N ALA A 12 -30.62 -30.12 -25.30
CA ALA A 12 -29.28 -29.88 -24.80
C ALA A 12 -29.30 -28.70 -23.83
N LEU A 13 -29.32 -28.98 -22.53
CA LEU A 13 -29.19 -28.00 -21.47
C LEU A 13 -27.70 -27.60 -21.39
N ALA A 14 -27.30 -26.60 -22.18
CA ALA A 14 -26.02 -25.94 -21.99
C ALA A 14 -26.10 -25.12 -20.69
N SER A 15 -25.75 -25.74 -19.56
CA SER A 15 -25.55 -25.07 -18.29
C SER A 15 -24.34 -24.14 -18.44
N LEU A 16 -24.61 -22.89 -18.81
CA LEU A 16 -23.64 -21.81 -18.74
C LEU A 16 -23.36 -21.57 -17.24
N LEU A 17 -22.37 -22.27 -16.70
CA LEU A 17 -21.79 -22.00 -15.39
C LEU A 17 -21.18 -20.60 -15.46
N LEU A 18 -21.98 -19.59 -15.16
CA LEU A 18 -21.50 -18.27 -14.78
C LEU A 18 -20.73 -18.47 -13.47
N LEU A 19 -19.43 -18.76 -13.59
CA LEU A 19 -18.47 -18.57 -12.51
C LEU A 19 -18.48 -17.07 -12.19
N ASN A 20 -19.39 -16.65 -11.32
CA ASN A 20 -19.16 -15.47 -10.50
C ASN A 20 -17.93 -15.80 -9.65
N ALA A 21 -16.74 -15.61 -10.23
CA ALA A 21 -15.52 -15.45 -9.46
C ALA A 21 -15.78 -14.22 -8.60
N CYS A 22 -16.18 -14.45 -7.35
CA CYS A 22 -16.20 -13.42 -6.34
C CYS A 22 -14.79 -12.82 -6.36
N LYS A 23 -14.64 -11.60 -6.88
CA LYS A 23 -13.33 -10.94 -6.92
C LYS A 23 -12.92 -10.77 -5.46
N ALA A 24 -11.99 -11.60 -5.00
CA ALA A 24 -11.42 -11.47 -3.68
C ALA A 24 -10.82 -10.06 -3.55
N THR A 25 -11.02 -9.45 -2.38
CA THR A 25 -10.32 -8.22 -2.00
C THR A 25 -9.20 -8.58 -1.05
N VAL A 26 -8.12 -7.82 -1.10
CA VAL A 26 -7.10 -7.82 -0.07
C VAL A 26 -7.49 -6.72 0.91
N THR A 27 -7.64 -7.07 2.19
CA THR A 27 -7.99 -6.11 3.24
C THR A 27 -6.86 -5.99 4.24
N ASP A 28 -6.85 -4.88 4.96
CA ASP A 28 -6.03 -4.66 6.14
C ASP A 28 -6.94 -3.99 7.18
N THR A 29 -7.29 -4.75 8.21
CA THR A 29 -8.19 -4.30 9.29
C THR A 29 -7.43 -3.94 10.55
N VAL A 30 -6.09 -4.03 10.53
CA VAL A 30 -5.23 -3.79 11.68
C VAL A 30 -4.61 -2.39 11.60
N THR A 31 -4.25 -1.95 10.39
CA THR A 31 -3.64 -0.64 10.20
C THR A 31 -4.66 0.47 10.41
N GLU A 32 -4.36 1.35 11.36
CA GLU A 32 -5.13 2.57 11.62
C GLU A 32 -4.69 3.70 10.67
N GLN A 33 -5.64 4.52 10.23
CA GLN A 33 -5.37 5.69 9.39
C GLN A 33 -4.66 6.80 10.17
N GLN A 34 -5.07 7.00 11.42
CA GLN A 34 -4.47 8.00 12.29
C GLN A 34 -3.25 7.41 13.02
N MET A 35 -2.13 8.14 13.00
CA MET A 35 -0.95 7.76 13.76
C MET A 35 -1.16 8.01 15.27
N MET A 36 -0.45 7.23 16.09
CA MET A 36 -0.50 7.37 17.54
C MET A 36 0.22 8.65 18.00
N GLY A 37 -0.52 9.56 18.66
CA GLY A 37 0.06 10.71 19.34
C GLY A 37 0.50 10.34 20.76
N MET A 38 1.75 10.62 21.11
CA MET A 38 2.36 10.28 22.39
C MET A 38 2.63 11.54 23.23
N GLU A 39 2.18 11.54 24.50
CA GLU A 39 2.47 12.63 25.46
C GLU A 39 3.92 12.59 25.97
N LYS A 40 4.47 11.39 26.09
CA LYS A 40 5.84 11.15 26.59
C LYS A 40 6.46 9.95 25.88
N PRO A 41 7.08 10.17 24.72
CA PRO A 41 7.74 9.12 23.95
C PRO A 41 8.86 8.42 24.73
N SER A 42 9.16 7.17 24.37
CA SER A 42 10.37 6.50 24.85
C SER A 42 11.62 7.15 24.26
N GLU A 43 12.66 7.32 25.07
CA GLU A 43 13.98 7.83 24.64
C GLU A 43 14.67 6.95 23.58
N ALA A 44 14.21 5.70 23.43
CA ALA A 44 14.69 4.81 22.39
C ALA A 44 14.24 5.26 20.98
N LEU A 45 13.09 5.94 20.89
CA LEU A 45 12.55 6.42 19.62
C LEU A 45 13.36 7.62 19.11
N LYS A 46 13.55 7.67 17.80
CA LYS A 46 14.23 8.78 17.13
C LYS A 46 13.23 9.70 16.47
N ARG A 47 13.51 11.00 16.51
CA ARG A 47 12.76 12.02 15.78
C ARG A 47 13.31 12.07 14.36
N VAL A 48 12.42 11.92 13.39
CA VAL A 48 12.75 12.07 11.97
C VAL A 48 11.87 13.18 11.41
N ILE A 49 12.52 14.15 10.77
CA ILE A 49 11.84 15.27 10.13
C ILE A 49 11.16 14.77 8.86
N VAL A 50 9.90 15.15 8.67
CA VAL A 50 9.14 14.87 7.47
C VAL A 50 9.50 15.90 6.40
N GLU A 51 10.18 15.46 5.35
CA GLU A 51 10.74 16.30 4.30
C GLU A 51 9.84 16.37 3.04
N THR A 52 8.86 15.47 2.93
CA THR A 52 7.92 15.40 1.80
C THR A 52 6.47 15.38 2.29
N ASP A 53 5.52 15.80 1.44
CA ASP A 53 4.09 15.80 1.75
C ASP A 53 3.34 14.59 1.18
N GLY A 54 4.08 13.55 0.76
CA GLY A 54 3.51 12.31 0.21
C GLY A 54 2.60 11.56 1.19
N MET A 55 2.76 11.77 2.50
CA MET A 55 1.98 11.10 3.54
C MET A 55 0.84 11.97 4.11
N LEU A 56 0.57 13.15 3.54
CA LEU A 56 -0.44 14.11 4.02
C LEU A 56 -1.86 13.79 3.51
N ALA A 57 -2.23 12.51 3.44
CA ALA A 57 -3.49 12.03 2.85
C ALA A 57 -4.69 12.28 3.78
N ASP A 58 -5.11 13.55 3.89
CA ASP A 58 -6.37 14.09 4.41
C ASP A 58 -6.36 15.64 4.40
N GLY A 59 -5.32 16.25 3.82
CA GLY A 59 -5.14 17.69 3.70
C GLY A 59 -4.26 18.27 4.82
N TYR A 60 -4.05 19.58 4.78
CA TYR A 60 -3.24 20.35 5.74
C TYR A 60 -3.98 20.59 7.08
N GLY A 61 -4.83 19.67 7.52
CA GLY A 61 -5.54 19.79 8.79
C GLY A 61 -4.54 19.77 9.94
N SER A 62 -4.32 20.92 10.59
CA SER A 62 -3.28 21.05 11.60
C SER A 62 -3.74 20.61 13.00
N PRO A 63 -2.85 19.94 13.77
CA PRO A 63 -1.56 19.38 13.36
C PRO A 63 -1.71 17.98 12.75
N HIS A 64 -1.19 17.78 11.53
CA HIS A 64 -1.04 16.46 10.92
C HIS A 64 0.37 15.94 11.19
N PRO A 65 0.56 14.68 11.62
CA PRO A 65 1.88 14.15 11.98
C PRO A 65 2.86 14.11 10.81
N PHE A 66 2.35 14.03 9.58
CA PHE A 66 3.15 14.06 8.35
C PHE A 66 3.21 15.46 7.69
N GLY A 67 3.07 16.53 8.46
CA GLY A 67 3.28 17.89 7.94
C GLY A 67 4.75 18.15 7.59
N LEU A 68 5.01 18.98 6.58
CA LEU A 68 6.38 19.38 6.24
C LEU A 68 7.06 20.05 7.44
N ASN A 69 8.28 19.63 7.74
CA ASN A 69 9.07 20.03 8.91
C ASN A 69 8.50 19.62 10.28
N GLU A 70 7.44 18.79 10.30
CA GLU A 70 7.03 18.11 11.53
C GLU A 70 7.93 16.91 11.79
N GLU A 71 7.92 16.44 13.04
CA GLU A 71 8.69 15.26 13.45
C GLU A 71 7.76 14.07 13.65
N VAL A 72 8.18 12.93 13.14
CA VAL A 72 7.61 11.63 13.51
C VAL A 72 8.58 10.86 14.40
N LEU A 73 8.02 9.95 15.19
CA LEU A 73 8.76 9.03 16.05
C LEU A 73 9.00 7.72 15.31
N VAL A 74 10.27 7.34 15.22
CA VAL A 74 10.73 6.17 14.49
C VAL A 74 11.43 5.21 15.43
N ASP A 75 11.06 3.95 15.33
CA ASP A 75 11.78 2.82 15.90
C ASP A 75 12.64 2.18 14.79
N PHE A 76 13.95 2.41 14.84
CA PHE A 76 14.91 1.87 13.89
C PHE A 76 15.27 0.40 14.16
N ASP A 77 14.99 -0.10 15.36
CA ASP A 77 15.28 -1.49 15.74
C ASP A 77 14.02 -2.38 15.60
N PHE A 78 12.87 -1.79 15.26
CA PHE A 78 11.56 -2.47 15.18
C PHE A 78 11.60 -3.77 14.37
N TYR A 79 12.33 -3.77 13.26
CA TYR A 79 12.39 -4.88 12.31
C TYR A 79 13.47 -5.93 12.59
N ASP A 80 14.27 -5.74 13.65
CA ASP A 80 15.23 -6.76 14.11
C ASP A 80 14.51 -7.95 14.75
N SER A 81 13.36 -7.69 15.40
CA SER A 81 12.52 -8.70 16.04
C SER A 81 11.13 -8.88 15.41
N SER A 82 10.76 -8.03 14.45
CA SER A 82 9.41 -8.02 13.84
C SER A 82 9.47 -8.12 12.32
N GLY A 83 8.46 -8.75 11.71
CA GLY A 83 8.31 -8.74 10.26
C GLY A 83 7.76 -7.41 9.74
N ILE A 84 8.25 -6.97 8.58
CA ILE A 84 7.66 -5.84 7.84
C ILE A 84 6.28 -6.27 7.35
N SER A 85 5.27 -5.47 7.69
CA SER A 85 3.86 -5.77 7.41
C SER A 85 3.26 -4.78 6.43
N ARG A 86 2.24 -5.22 5.68
CA ARG A 86 1.45 -4.29 4.85
C ARG A 86 0.81 -3.25 5.78
N GLY A 87 0.77 -2.00 5.32
CA GLY A 87 0.24 -0.88 6.08
C GLY A 87 1.28 -0.18 6.96
N ASP A 88 2.45 -0.78 7.22
CA ASP A 88 3.53 -0.10 7.94
C ASP A 88 3.94 1.19 7.23
N VAL A 89 4.09 2.29 8.00
CA VAL A 89 4.77 3.49 7.53
C VAL A 89 6.23 3.37 7.91
N VAL A 90 7.13 3.54 6.94
CA VAL A 90 8.55 3.25 7.10
C VAL A 90 9.41 4.42 6.67
N VAL A 91 10.56 4.55 7.34
CA VAL A 91 11.69 5.32 6.81
C VAL A 91 12.46 4.40 5.86
N PHE A 92 12.72 4.86 4.63
CA PHE A 92 13.45 4.07 3.64
C PHE A 92 14.49 4.92 2.90
N LYS A 93 15.53 4.27 2.36
CA LYS A 93 16.56 4.92 1.54
C LYS A 93 16.01 5.33 0.18
N THR A 94 16.22 6.58 -0.22
CA THR A 94 15.87 7.02 -1.58
C THR A 94 16.96 6.56 -2.56
N ARG A 95 16.58 6.36 -3.83
CA ARG A 95 17.53 5.98 -4.90
C ARG A 95 17.88 7.11 -5.85
N ASN A 96 17.02 8.12 -5.94
CA ASN A 96 17.05 9.13 -7.00
C ASN A 96 17.32 10.56 -6.51
N ASN A 97 17.54 10.75 -5.20
CA ASN A 97 17.74 12.06 -4.61
C ASN A 97 19.02 12.08 -3.76
N THR A 98 20.05 12.79 -4.24
CA THR A 98 21.33 12.90 -3.52
C THR A 98 21.25 13.83 -2.32
N ASP A 99 20.31 14.77 -2.33
CA ASP A 99 20.14 15.77 -1.28
C ASP A 99 19.20 15.26 -0.16
N GLN A 100 18.40 14.23 -0.47
CA GLN A 100 17.49 13.58 0.48
C GLN A 100 17.74 12.07 0.52
N GLN A 101 18.56 11.62 1.46
CA GLN A 101 18.98 10.21 1.53
C GLN A 101 17.88 9.25 2.02
N THR A 102 16.86 9.77 2.72
CA THR A 102 15.76 8.98 3.27
C THR A 102 14.42 9.67 3.07
N ASP A 103 13.34 8.89 2.96
CA ASP A 103 11.97 9.42 2.89
C ASP A 103 11.02 8.51 3.69
N ILE A 104 9.77 8.95 3.87
CA ILE A 104 8.74 8.23 4.61
C ILE A 104 7.57 7.87 3.69
N ALA A 105 7.22 6.59 3.64
CA ALA A 105 6.08 6.11 2.87
C ALA A 105 5.54 4.78 3.42
N ARG A 106 4.47 4.26 2.84
CA ARG A 106 3.78 3.07 3.34
C ARG A 106 4.16 1.80 2.58
N ILE A 107 4.28 0.68 3.29
CA ILE A 107 4.36 -0.66 2.70
C ILE A 107 2.99 -1.04 2.16
N VAL A 108 2.87 -1.08 0.84
CA VAL A 108 1.62 -1.41 0.15
C VAL A 108 1.60 -2.84 -0.36
N ALA A 109 2.76 -3.45 -0.64
CA ALA A 109 2.85 -4.86 -1.04
C ALA A 109 4.09 -5.56 -0.50
N LEU A 110 3.95 -6.89 -0.35
CA LEU A 110 4.89 -7.78 0.31
C LEU A 110 5.65 -8.65 -0.71
N PRO A 111 6.75 -9.30 -0.30
CA PRO A 111 7.55 -10.14 -1.19
C PRO A 111 6.75 -11.19 -1.97
N GLY A 112 7.08 -11.33 -3.25
CA GLY A 112 6.41 -12.26 -4.17
C GLY A 112 5.07 -11.77 -4.74
N GLU A 113 4.54 -10.64 -4.27
CA GLU A 113 3.29 -10.09 -4.79
C GLU A 113 3.50 -9.31 -6.09
N THR A 114 2.45 -9.25 -6.91
CA THR A 114 2.38 -8.39 -8.09
C THR A 114 1.47 -7.21 -7.82
N VAL A 115 2.01 -6.01 -7.92
CA VAL A 115 1.29 -4.75 -7.75
C VAL A 115 0.86 -4.21 -9.10
N THR A 116 -0.36 -3.71 -9.20
CA THR A 116 -0.81 -2.93 -10.37
C THR A 116 -1.65 -1.77 -9.87
N ILE A 117 -1.45 -0.58 -10.44
CA ILE A 117 -2.29 0.59 -10.13
C ILE A 117 -3.18 0.86 -11.34
N LYS A 118 -4.49 0.94 -11.13
CA LYS A 118 -5.46 1.26 -12.19
C LYS A 118 -6.35 2.40 -11.70
N LYS A 119 -6.26 3.55 -12.37
CA LYS A 119 -7.01 4.76 -12.02
C LYS A 119 -6.87 5.10 -10.52
N GLY A 120 -5.64 5.16 -10.03
CA GLY A 120 -5.30 5.44 -8.62
C GLY A 120 -5.59 4.30 -7.62
N THR A 121 -6.28 3.24 -8.04
CA THR A 121 -6.60 2.09 -7.17
C THR A 121 -5.53 1.01 -7.28
N VAL A 122 -5.05 0.53 -6.12
CA VAL A 122 -4.04 -0.52 -6.02
C VAL A 122 -4.69 -1.90 -6.10
N TYR A 123 -4.02 -2.79 -6.84
CA TYR A 123 -4.36 -4.20 -6.94
C TYR A 123 -3.13 -5.04 -6.60
N ILE A 124 -3.34 -6.09 -5.82
CA ILE A 124 -2.33 -7.03 -5.36
C ILE A 124 -2.70 -8.41 -5.90
N ASN A 125 -1.84 -9.01 -6.72
CA ASN A 125 -2.10 -10.26 -7.42
C ASN A 125 -3.46 -10.26 -8.17
N GLY A 126 -3.83 -9.10 -8.72
CA GLY A 126 -5.09 -8.88 -9.44
C GLY A 126 -6.32 -8.57 -8.57
N ASN A 127 -6.21 -8.69 -7.25
CA ASN A 127 -7.28 -8.41 -6.29
C ASN A 127 -7.20 -6.95 -5.80
N LYS A 128 -8.34 -6.27 -5.65
CA LYS A 128 -8.37 -4.88 -5.17
C LYS A 128 -7.85 -4.82 -3.73
N LEU A 129 -6.94 -3.90 -3.44
CA LEU A 129 -6.57 -3.55 -2.06
C LEU A 129 -7.65 -2.63 -1.49
N ASP A 130 -8.50 -3.18 -0.62
CA ASP A 130 -9.63 -2.50 -0.02
C ASP A 130 -9.27 -1.97 1.37
N THR A 131 -8.51 -0.87 1.38
CA THR A 131 -7.99 -0.18 2.57
C THR A 131 -8.06 1.33 2.35
N PHE A 132 -7.93 2.14 3.41
CA PHE A 132 -7.94 3.60 3.28
C PHE A 132 -6.79 4.13 2.39
N TYR A 133 -5.65 3.43 2.39
CA TYR A 133 -4.47 3.73 1.57
C TYR A 133 -4.43 2.98 0.21
N GLY A 134 -5.44 2.14 -0.06
CA GLY A 134 -5.54 1.34 -1.28
C GLY A 134 -5.95 2.15 -2.51
N LYS A 135 -6.42 3.38 -2.32
CA LYS A 135 -6.83 4.29 -3.40
C LYS A 135 -6.46 5.73 -3.05
N ASP A 136 -5.75 6.38 -3.95
CA ASP A 136 -5.58 7.84 -3.90
C ASP A 136 -6.78 8.51 -4.59
N THR A 137 -7.54 9.27 -3.82
CA THR A 137 -8.72 10.01 -4.28
C THR A 137 -8.38 11.36 -4.90
N SER A 138 -7.16 11.85 -4.69
CA SER A 138 -6.65 13.11 -5.26
C SER A 138 -6.08 12.95 -6.68
N SER A 139 -5.87 11.71 -7.14
CA SER A 139 -5.40 11.43 -8.51
C SER A 139 -6.54 11.63 -9.53
N ASP A 140 -6.25 12.35 -10.63
CA ASP A 140 -7.17 12.65 -11.75
C ASP A 140 -7.58 11.45 -12.63
N ASN A 141 -7.79 10.28 -12.05
CA ASN A 141 -8.19 9.03 -12.71
C ASN A 141 -7.22 8.46 -13.76
N ASN A 142 -6.06 9.10 -14.03
CA ASN A 142 -5.06 8.63 -14.99
C ASN A 142 -3.77 8.09 -14.36
N ASP A 143 -3.73 7.90 -13.05
CA ASP A 143 -2.62 7.21 -12.39
C ASP A 143 -2.77 5.69 -12.56
N SER A 144 -2.43 5.21 -13.75
CA SER A 144 -2.38 3.77 -14.06
C SER A 144 -0.94 3.37 -14.35
N LEU A 145 -0.46 2.38 -13.61
CA LEU A 145 0.89 1.86 -13.74
C LEU A 145 0.86 0.40 -14.19
N ALA A 146 1.84 0.04 -15.02
CA ALA A 146 2.08 -1.35 -15.38
C ALA A 146 2.38 -2.21 -14.14
N ALA A 147 2.19 -3.52 -14.29
CA ALA A 147 2.41 -4.44 -13.19
C ALA A 147 3.88 -4.51 -12.78
N VAL A 148 4.13 -4.56 -11.46
CA VAL A 148 5.45 -4.80 -10.86
C VAL A 148 5.35 -6.05 -10.01
N THR A 149 6.10 -7.10 -10.36
CA THR A 149 6.21 -8.32 -9.55
C THR A 149 7.43 -8.22 -8.65
N LEU A 150 7.18 -8.29 -7.34
CA LEU A 150 8.22 -8.18 -6.32
C LEU A 150 8.99 -9.50 -6.18
N LYS A 151 10.31 -9.40 -6.02
CA LYS A 151 11.13 -10.55 -5.64
C LYS A 151 10.95 -10.93 -4.16
N ALA A 152 11.58 -12.02 -3.75
CA ALA A 152 11.47 -12.60 -2.40
C ALA A 152 11.93 -11.70 -1.24
N ASN A 153 12.61 -10.59 -1.51
CA ASN A 153 13.08 -9.64 -0.50
C ASN A 153 12.71 -8.18 -0.85
N GLU A 154 11.77 -7.99 -1.78
CA GLU A 154 11.33 -6.68 -2.24
C GLU A 154 9.94 -6.35 -1.69
N TYR A 155 9.76 -5.09 -1.34
CA TYR A 155 8.51 -4.51 -0.85
C TYR A 155 8.11 -3.37 -1.78
N TYR A 156 6.80 -3.19 -2.00
CA TYR A 156 6.30 -2.04 -2.73
C TYR A 156 5.97 -0.93 -1.72
N ILE A 157 6.84 0.06 -1.64
CA ILE A 157 6.68 1.27 -0.82
C ILE A 157 5.97 2.34 -1.66
N LEU A 158 4.94 2.97 -1.12
CA LEU A 158 4.11 3.93 -1.85
C LEU A 158 3.59 5.01 -0.89
N ALA A 159 3.68 6.27 -1.32
CA ALA A 159 3.08 7.39 -0.62
C ALA A 159 1.55 7.29 -0.64
N ASP A 160 0.91 7.79 0.42
CA ASP A 160 -0.56 7.82 0.50
C ASP A 160 -1.15 8.82 -0.53
N ILE A 161 -0.43 9.91 -0.85
CA ILE A 161 -0.68 10.83 -1.96
C ILE A 161 0.31 10.55 -3.11
N ARG A 162 -0.20 10.01 -4.23
CA ARG A 162 0.64 9.45 -5.30
C ARG A 162 1.41 10.50 -6.06
N TRP A 163 0.76 11.58 -6.49
CA TRP A 163 1.43 12.63 -7.25
C TRP A 163 2.51 13.39 -6.44
N ARG A 164 2.59 13.16 -5.12
CA ARG A 164 3.63 13.67 -4.20
C ARG A 164 4.65 12.59 -3.81
N GLY A 165 4.47 11.34 -4.19
CA GLY A 165 5.42 10.23 -3.98
C GLY A 165 6.62 10.34 -4.91
N MET A 166 7.59 11.19 -4.58
CA MET A 166 8.73 11.46 -5.46
C MET A 166 9.82 10.39 -5.41
N ASN A 167 9.96 9.68 -4.28
CA ASN A 167 11.08 8.77 -4.03
C ASN A 167 10.69 7.29 -3.94
N ASP A 168 9.41 6.95 -4.11
CA ASP A 168 8.87 5.62 -3.80
C ASP A 168 8.86 4.64 -5.01
N SER A 169 8.09 3.55 -4.90
CA SER A 169 8.03 2.51 -5.94
C SER A 169 7.34 2.97 -7.23
N GLN A 170 6.48 4.01 -7.16
CA GLN A 170 5.86 4.61 -8.35
C GLN A 170 6.90 5.37 -9.18
N SER A 171 7.81 6.10 -8.55
CA SER A 171 8.83 6.88 -9.27
C SER A 171 9.94 5.97 -9.82
N THR A 172 10.35 4.95 -9.06
CA THR A 172 11.41 4.01 -9.47
C THR A 172 10.93 2.88 -10.37
N ARG A 173 9.61 2.61 -10.42
CA ARG A 173 9.00 1.47 -11.14
C ARG A 173 9.55 0.11 -10.68
N ALA A 174 9.93 0.01 -9.41
CA ALA A 174 10.53 -1.19 -8.82
C ALA A 174 10.20 -1.31 -7.33
N GLY A 175 10.40 -2.49 -6.75
CA GLY A 175 10.37 -2.68 -5.31
C GLY A 175 11.67 -2.22 -4.61
N PHE A 176 11.57 -2.04 -3.30
CA PHE A 176 12.68 -1.76 -2.39
C PHE A 176 13.09 -3.02 -1.66
N GLN A 177 14.39 -3.29 -1.57
CA GLN A 177 14.96 -4.38 -0.81
C GLN A 177 14.73 -4.15 0.69
N LYS A 178 14.68 -5.25 1.46
CA LYS A 178 14.52 -5.18 2.92
C LYS A 178 15.55 -4.28 3.62
N ASP A 179 16.80 -4.24 3.16
CA ASP A 179 17.89 -3.44 3.73
C ASP A 179 17.87 -1.95 3.34
N GLU A 180 16.94 -1.58 2.47
CA GLU A 180 16.59 -0.18 2.17
C GLU A 180 15.49 0.35 3.11
N ILE A 181 14.81 -0.52 3.87
CA ILE A 181 13.80 -0.17 4.87
C ILE A 181 14.50 -0.07 6.22
N LEU A 182 14.53 1.12 6.80
CA LEU A 182 15.41 1.45 7.93
C LEU A 182 14.72 1.37 9.27
N GLY A 183 13.43 1.70 9.35
CA GLY A 183 12.73 1.76 10.61
C GLY A 183 11.24 1.98 10.42
N LYS A 184 10.47 1.68 11.47
CA LYS A 184 9.03 1.86 11.48
C LYS A 184 8.69 3.20 12.11
N VAL A 185 7.86 3.99 11.43
CA VAL A 185 7.22 5.15 12.04
C VAL A 185 6.12 4.63 12.97
N VAL A 186 6.23 4.92 14.27
CA VAL A 186 5.34 4.39 15.32
C VAL A 186 4.37 5.43 15.87
N GLY A 187 4.58 6.71 15.57
CA GLY A 187 3.74 7.78 16.06
C GLY A 187 4.36 9.16 15.90
N TYR A 188 3.87 10.11 16.68
CA TYR A 188 4.40 11.47 16.80
C TYR A 188 4.29 11.94 18.24
N GLU A 189 5.10 12.93 18.62
CA GLU A 189 4.98 13.56 19.93
C GLU A 189 3.91 14.66 19.90
N LYS A 190 3.04 14.69 20.91
CA LYS A 190 2.08 15.77 21.07
C LYS A 190 2.77 17.03 21.59
N LYS A 191 2.46 18.16 20.95
CA LYS A 191 2.92 19.49 21.36
C LYS A 191 1.93 20.14 22.32
#